data_AF-A0A1W0E3G9-F1
#
_entry.id   AF-A0A1W0E3G9-F1
#
_cell.length_a   1.000
_cell.length_b   1.000
_cell.length_c   1.000
_cell.angle_alpha   90.00
_cell.angle_beta   90.00
_cell.angle_gamma   90.00
#
_symmetry.space_group_name_H-M   'P 1'
#
loop_
_entity.id
_entity.type
_entity.pdbx_description
1 polymer ?
#
loop_
_entity_poly.entity_id
_entity_poly.type
_entity_poly.pdbx_seq_one_letter_code
_entity_poly.pdbx_strand_id
1 'polypeptide(L)'
;MRGNKKDLENIKANAKDFRNLFIRMFISNILICILYLRNGYSFITFAKRSILESICVFMAYRAVRPIIIEEKEGVKKIVYSRSINDGGYPAALIDTASFLVVAKCTVLFSLPITIFVLLLIPMSFVIELLYKPYKKVTQDNVLSNDKILKKTNDSNKKMK
;
A
#
# COMPACT_ATOMS: atom_id res chain seq x y z
N MET A 1 6.74 6.78 -24.79
CA MET A 1 7.20 5.80 -23.78
C MET A 1 6.85 4.42 -24.27
N ARG A 2 7.83 3.51 -24.34
CA ARG A 2 7.58 2.09 -24.59
C ARG A 2 7.53 1.36 -23.23
N GLY A 3 6.58 0.45 -23.06
CA GLY A 3 6.39 -0.28 -21.81
C GLY A 3 5.23 -1.26 -21.94
N ASN A 4 5.19 -2.26 -21.06
CA ASN A 4 4.06 -3.19 -21.01
C ASN A 4 2.77 -2.42 -20.71
N LYS A 5 1.65 -2.77 -21.36
CA LYS A 5 0.34 -2.09 -21.16
C LYS A 5 -0.03 -2.04 -19.67
N LYS A 6 0.26 -3.13 -18.95
CA LYS A 6 0.04 -3.26 -17.50
C LYS A 6 0.82 -2.23 -16.67
N ASP A 7 2.07 -1.93 -17.04
CA ASP A 7 2.89 -0.96 -16.30
C ASP A 7 2.40 0.48 -16.51
N LEU A 8 1.97 0.79 -17.73
CA LEU A 8 1.35 2.07 -18.08
C LEU A 8 0.02 2.28 -17.36
N GLU A 9 -0.81 1.24 -17.28
CA GLU A 9 -2.05 1.25 -16.49
C GLU A 9 -1.77 1.44 -15.01
N ASN A 10 -0.80 0.72 -14.44
CA ASN A 10 -0.37 0.87 -13.05
C ASN A 10 0.08 2.30 -12.73
N ILE A 11 0.86 2.94 -13.62
CA ILE A 11 1.31 4.33 -13.40
C ILE A 11 0.12 5.30 -13.37
N LYS A 12 -0.83 5.16 -14.31
CA LYS A 12 -2.04 6.00 -14.36
C LYS A 12 -2.93 5.78 -13.13
N ALA A 13 -3.11 4.53 -12.72
CA ALA A 13 -3.89 4.16 -11.54
C ALA A 13 -3.25 4.72 -10.26
N ASN A 14 -1.94 4.50 -10.06
CA ASN A 14 -1.21 5.02 -8.91
C ASN A 14 -1.31 6.55 -8.80
N ALA A 15 -1.19 7.28 -9.92
CA ALA A 15 -1.33 8.73 -9.91
C ALA A 15 -2.72 9.19 -9.43
N LYS A 16 -3.79 8.51 -9.91
CA LYS A 16 -5.16 8.77 -9.47
C LYS A 16 -5.35 8.42 -7.99
N ASP A 17 -4.82 7.28 -7.56
CA ASP A 17 -4.98 6.78 -6.20
C ASP A 17 -4.24 7.66 -5.18
N PHE A 18 -3.00 8.06 -5.48
CA PHE A 18 -2.27 9.03 -4.67
C PHE A 18 -2.98 10.39 -4.62
N ARG A 19 -3.49 10.90 -5.74
CA ARG A 19 -4.26 12.15 -5.74
C ARG A 19 -5.48 12.06 -4.84
N ASN A 20 -6.25 10.97 -4.94
CA ASN A 20 -7.42 10.74 -4.10
C ASN A 20 -7.05 10.56 -2.62
N LEU A 21 -5.92 9.92 -2.34
CA LEU A 21 -5.38 9.77 -1.00
C LEU A 21 -4.99 11.13 -0.40
N PHE A 22 -4.22 11.95 -1.13
CA PHE A 22 -3.82 13.30 -0.70
C PHE A 22 -5.03 14.18 -0.42
N ILE A 23 -6.05 14.19 -1.29
CA ILE A 23 -7.27 14.97 -1.08
C ILE A 23 -7.98 14.52 0.21
N ARG A 24 -8.16 13.21 0.40
CA ARG A 24 -8.82 12.66 1.59
C ARG A 24 -8.05 13.01 2.87
N MET A 25 -6.74 12.80 2.89
CA MET A 25 -5.90 13.14 4.04
C MET A 25 -5.89 14.63 4.33
N PHE A 26 -5.85 15.48 3.30
CA PHE A 26 -5.90 16.92 3.47
C PHE A 26 -7.21 17.37 4.13
N ILE A 27 -8.36 16.90 3.62
CA ILE A 27 -9.67 17.20 4.20
C ILE A 27 -9.75 16.67 5.65
N SER A 28 -9.35 15.43 5.90
CA SER A 28 -9.33 14.85 7.25
C SER A 28 -8.43 15.65 8.20
N ASN A 29 -7.27 16.10 7.75
CA ASN A 29 -6.34 16.88 8.56
C ASN A 29 -6.85 18.26 8.90
N ILE A 30 -7.57 18.92 7.99
CA ILE A 30 -8.26 20.18 8.30
C ILE A 30 -9.31 19.96 9.40
N LEU A 31 -10.16 18.95 9.25
CA LEU A 31 -11.22 18.64 10.22
C LEU A 31 -10.64 18.31 11.61
N ILE A 32 -9.62 17.45 11.65
CA ILE A 32 -8.96 17.08 12.91
C ILE A 32 -8.27 18.30 13.53
N CYS A 33 -7.62 19.16 12.74
CA CYS A 33 -7.00 20.39 13.24
C CYS A 33 -8.04 21.30 13.93
N ILE A 34 -9.20 21.51 13.31
CA ILE A 34 -10.30 22.29 13.90
C ILE A 34 -10.75 21.68 15.22
N LEU A 35 -10.88 20.35 15.31
CA LEU A 35 -11.25 19.66 16.54
C LEU A 35 -10.20 19.79 17.64
N TYR A 36 -8.91 19.74 17.30
CA TYR A 36 -7.82 19.98 18.26
C TYR A 36 -7.88 21.38 18.85
N LEU A 37 -8.07 22.39 18.00
CA LEU A 37 -8.19 23.79 18.42
C LEU A 37 -9.43 24.00 19.32
N ARG A 38 -10.58 23.43 18.93
CA ARG A 38 -11.84 23.54 19.69
C ARG A 38 -11.75 22.89 21.07
N ASN A 39 -11.05 21.76 21.18
CA ASN A 39 -10.92 21.00 22.43
C ASN A 39 -9.69 21.43 23.27
N GLY A 40 -9.01 22.53 22.92
CA GLY A 40 -7.88 23.06 23.69
C GLY A 40 -6.60 22.21 23.63
N TYR A 41 -6.49 21.28 22.69
CA TYR A 41 -5.28 20.48 22.53
C TYR A 41 -4.18 21.27 21.80
N SER A 42 -2.93 20.97 22.13
CA SER A 42 -1.78 21.64 21.53
C SER A 42 -1.65 21.35 20.03
N PHE A 43 -1.54 22.41 19.23
CA PHE A 43 -1.25 22.36 17.80
C PHE A 43 0.05 21.61 17.50
N ILE A 44 1.06 21.70 18.38
CA ILE A 44 2.35 21.00 18.23
C ILE A 44 2.14 19.49 18.21
N THR A 45 1.22 18.98 19.05
CA THR A 45 0.91 17.54 19.10
C THR A 45 0.25 17.07 17.81
N PHE A 46 -0.66 17.87 17.26
CA PHE A 46 -1.25 17.62 15.95
C PHE A 46 -0.18 17.61 14.85
N ALA A 47 0.67 18.64 14.80
CA ALA A 47 1.70 18.79 13.78
C ALA A 47 2.70 17.61 13.78
N LYS A 48 3.20 17.19 14.95
CA LYS A 48 4.11 16.03 15.06
C LYS A 48 3.49 14.76 14.47
N ARG A 49 2.21 14.51 14.73
CA ARG A 49 1.50 13.33 14.22
C ARG A 49 1.23 13.43 12.71
N SER A 50 0.92 14.62 12.21
CA SER A 50 0.74 14.87 10.77
C SER A 50 2.03 14.75 9.97
N ILE A 51 3.18 15.10 10.57
CA ILE A 51 4.50 14.86 9.96
C ILE A 51 4.74 13.35 9.78
N LEU A 52 4.47 12.53 10.81
CA LEU A 52 4.65 11.07 10.73
C LEU A 52 3.77 10.42 9.63
N GLU A 53 2.51 10.83 9.55
CA GLU A 53 1.60 10.44 8.48
C GLU A 53 2.17 10.81 7.09
N SER A 54 2.66 12.05 6.94
CA SER A 54 3.22 12.54 5.68
C SER A 54 4.47 11.76 5.27
N ILE A 55 5.32 11.40 6.23
CA ILE A 55 6.49 10.55 6.01
C ILE A 55 6.07 9.17 5.49
N CYS A 56 5.03 8.56 6.08
CA CYS A 56 4.52 7.26 5.63
C CYS A 56 4.04 7.29 4.17
N VAL A 57 3.26 8.31 3.80
CA VAL A 57 2.79 8.48 2.42
C VAL A 57 3.92 8.81 1.47
N PHE A 58 4.90 9.62 1.88
CA PHE A 58 6.09 9.89 1.08
C PHE A 58 6.90 8.62 0.82
N MET A 59 7.08 7.77 1.83
CA MET A 59 7.75 6.47 1.66
C MET A 59 6.97 5.55 0.72
N ALA A 60 5.63 5.53 0.83
CA ALA A 60 4.78 4.74 -0.07
C ALA A 60 4.90 5.23 -1.52
N TYR A 61 4.86 6.55 -1.73
CA TYR A 61 5.08 7.17 -3.03
C TYR A 61 6.44 6.81 -3.63
N ARG A 62 7.51 6.87 -2.82
CA ARG A 62 8.85 6.49 -3.24
C ARG A 62 8.94 5.01 -3.61
N ALA A 63 8.27 4.13 -2.87
CA ALA A 63 8.26 2.69 -3.11
C ALA A 63 7.49 2.29 -4.39
N VAL A 64 6.56 3.13 -4.84
CA VAL A 64 5.69 2.89 -6.00
C VAL A 64 6.20 3.61 -7.26
N ARG A 65 7.21 4.49 -7.12
CA ARG A 65 7.76 5.25 -8.24
C ARG A 65 8.29 4.31 -9.34
N PRO A 66 7.89 4.50 -10.61
CA PRO A 66 8.34 3.64 -11.69
C PRO A 66 9.84 3.82 -11.94
N ILE A 67 10.53 2.72 -12.23
CA ILE A 67 11.92 2.74 -12.66
C ILE A 67 11.94 2.92 -14.17
N ILE A 68 12.44 4.08 -14.61
CA ILE A 68 12.54 4.47 -16.00
C ILE A 68 14.02 4.41 -16.39
N ILE A 69 14.33 3.65 -17.44
CA ILE A 69 15.66 3.59 -18.03
C ILE A 69 15.58 4.27 -19.40
N GLU A 70 16.58 5.09 -19.72
CA GLU A 70 16.75 5.66 -21.05
C GLU A 70 17.53 4.66 -21.92
N GLU A 71 16.90 4.16 -22.98
CA GLU A 71 17.60 3.38 -24.01
C GLU A 71 18.31 4.35 -24.98
N LYS A 72 19.29 3.82 -25.73
CA LYS A 72 19.96 4.57 -26.80
C LYS A 72 18.91 5.08 -27.80
N GLU A 73 19.09 6.31 -28.29
CA GLU A 73 18.13 7.10 -29.09
C GLU A 73 17.05 7.89 -28.31
N GLY A 74 17.21 8.10 -26.99
CA GLY A 74 16.35 9.03 -26.23
C GLY A 74 14.95 8.49 -25.91
N VAL A 75 14.70 7.21 -26.16
CA VAL A 75 13.43 6.55 -25.86
C VAL A 75 13.41 6.08 -24.40
N LYS A 76 12.48 6.60 -23.60
CA LYS A 76 12.23 6.18 -22.22
C LYS A 76 11.45 4.87 -22.16
N LYS A 77 12.03 3.85 -21.50
CA LYS A 77 11.44 2.53 -21.26
C LYS A 77 11.16 2.33 -19.77
N ILE A 78 9.96 1.87 -19.45
CA ILE A 78 9.59 1.50 -18.08
C ILE A 78 10.03 0.06 -17.86
N VAL A 79 10.88 -0.17 -16.86
CA VAL A 79 11.42 -1.50 -16.54
C VAL A 79 10.61 -2.17 -15.44
N TYR A 80 10.10 -1.39 -14.49
CA TYR A 80 9.30 -1.90 -13.40
C TYR A 80 8.35 -0.83 -12.87
N SER A 81 7.11 -1.24 -12.66
CA SER A 81 6.06 -0.45 -12.00
C SER A 81 5.34 -1.33 -11.00
N ARG A 82 5.30 -0.91 -9.73
CA ARG A 82 4.53 -1.58 -8.68
C ARG A 82 3.18 -0.89 -8.53
N SER A 83 2.11 -1.63 -8.30
CA SER A 83 0.82 -1.02 -7.95
C SER A 83 0.79 -0.66 -6.46
N ILE A 84 0.14 0.44 -6.11
CA ILE A 84 -0.16 0.78 -4.70
C ILE A 84 -1.14 -0.21 -4.07
N ASN A 85 -1.98 -0.84 -4.89
CA ASN A 85 -3.00 -1.80 -4.46
C ASN A 85 -2.46 -3.24 -4.40
N ASP A 86 -1.24 -3.48 -4.91
CA ASP A 86 -0.58 -4.76 -4.75
C ASP A 86 -0.09 -4.89 -3.30
N GLY A 87 -0.36 -6.04 -2.68
CA GLY A 87 0.04 -6.29 -1.30
C GLY A 87 1.56 -6.18 -1.09
N GLY A 88 1.96 -5.85 0.14
CA GLY A 88 3.36 -5.71 0.53
C GLY A 88 3.70 -4.33 1.09
N TYR A 89 4.96 -3.94 0.97
CA TYR A 89 5.50 -2.75 1.64
C TYR A 89 4.75 -1.44 1.37
N PRO A 90 4.35 -1.11 0.12
CA PRO A 90 3.57 0.10 -0.13
C PRO A 90 2.20 0.07 0.56
N ALA A 91 1.49 -1.05 0.51
CA ALA A 91 0.18 -1.21 1.13
C ALA A 91 0.28 -1.04 2.66
N ALA A 92 1.28 -1.67 3.30
CA ALA A 92 1.52 -1.52 4.74
C ALA A 92 1.74 -0.06 5.16
N LEU A 93 2.46 0.72 4.33
CA LEU A 93 2.69 2.14 4.60
C LEU A 93 1.43 3.00 4.46
N ILE A 94 0.56 2.68 3.49
CA ILE A 94 -0.72 3.37 3.30
C ILE A 94 -1.69 3.04 4.45
N ASP A 95 -1.75 1.78 4.87
CA ASP A 95 -2.51 1.36 6.05
C ASP A 95 -2.00 2.07 7.30
N THR A 96 -0.69 2.14 7.48
CA THR A 96 -0.06 2.85 8.60
C THR A 96 -0.45 4.32 8.60
N ALA A 97 -0.37 5.00 7.45
CA ALA A 97 -0.81 6.39 7.34
C ALA A 97 -2.31 6.55 7.72
N SER A 98 -3.15 5.61 7.27
CA SER A 98 -4.58 5.60 7.59
C SER A 98 -4.84 5.40 9.08
N PHE A 99 -4.17 4.45 9.74
CA PHE A 99 -4.26 4.25 11.18
C PHE A 99 -3.73 5.45 11.97
N LEU A 100 -2.70 6.15 11.48
CA LEU A 100 -2.22 7.39 12.11
C LEU A 100 -3.27 8.52 12.06
N VAL A 101 -4.02 8.64 10.96
CA VAL A 101 -5.14 9.59 10.84
C VAL A 101 -6.24 9.25 11.86
N VAL A 102 -6.64 7.98 11.93
CA VAL A 102 -7.65 7.53 12.90
C VAL A 102 -7.15 7.73 14.33
N ALA A 103 -5.90 7.38 14.62
CA ALA A 103 -5.29 7.55 15.93
C ALA A 103 -5.29 9.03 16.35
N LYS A 104 -4.94 9.95 15.45
CA LYS A 104 -5.04 11.40 15.71
C LYS A 104 -6.46 11.83 16.11
N CYS A 105 -7.48 11.32 15.42
CA CYS A 105 -8.86 11.63 15.76
C CYS A 105 -9.24 11.06 17.14
N THR A 106 -8.88 9.80 17.42
CA THR A 106 -9.26 9.11 18.67
C THR A 106 -8.64 9.71 19.94
N VAL A 107 -7.51 10.42 19.83
CA VAL A 107 -6.87 11.12 20.96
C VAL A 107 -7.82 12.11 21.63
N LEU A 108 -8.74 12.68 20.84
CA LEU A 108 -9.72 13.63 21.32
C LEU A 108 -10.79 13.00 22.21
N PHE A 109 -10.96 11.67 22.15
CA PHE A 109 -12.00 10.94 22.85
C PHE A 109 -11.44 10.09 24.00
N SER A 110 -10.42 9.27 23.73
CA SER A 110 -9.93 8.29 24.69
C SER A 110 -8.53 7.76 24.34
N LEU A 111 -7.61 7.88 25.32
CA LEU A 111 -6.25 7.36 25.20
C LEU A 111 -6.20 5.84 24.96
N PRO A 112 -6.97 4.99 25.68
CA PRO A 112 -7.05 3.56 25.38
C PRO A 112 -7.41 3.24 23.92
N ILE A 113 -8.37 3.97 23.34
CA ILE A 113 -8.77 3.77 21.94
C ILE A 113 -7.61 4.14 21.00
N THR A 114 -6.91 5.25 21.27
CA THR A 114 -5.74 5.63 20.49
C THR A 114 -4.65 4.55 20.55
N ILE A 115 -4.35 4.01 21.73
CA ILE A 115 -3.35 2.95 21.89
C ILE A 115 -3.77 1.72 21.10
N PHE A 116 -5.04 1.31 21.19
CA PHE A 116 -5.57 0.18 20.42
C PHE A 116 -5.39 0.38 18.91
N VAL A 117 -5.71 1.56 18.37
CA VAL A 117 -5.53 1.85 16.94
C VAL A 117 -4.05 1.80 16.55
N LEU A 118 -3.14 2.30 17.40
CA LEU A 118 -1.70 2.22 17.12
C LEU A 118 -1.18 0.78 17.11
N LEU A 119 -1.76 -0.12 17.91
CA LEU A 119 -1.42 -1.55 17.90
C LEU A 119 -1.84 -2.28 16.61
N LEU A 120 -2.75 -1.70 15.80
CA LEU A 120 -3.11 -2.26 14.49
C LEU A 120 -2.01 -2.06 13.44
N ILE A 121 -1.11 -1.09 13.63
CA ILE A 121 0.01 -0.82 12.71
C ILE A 121 0.91 -2.06 12.54
N PRO A 122 1.50 -2.66 13.59
CA PRO A 122 2.32 -3.86 13.43
C PRO A 122 1.54 -5.04 12.83
N MET A 123 0.24 -5.15 13.11
CA MET A 123 -0.62 -6.19 12.51
C MET A 123 -0.74 -6.02 10.99
N SER A 124 -0.90 -4.78 10.50
CA SER A 124 -0.90 -4.51 9.05
C SER A 124 0.43 -4.91 8.41
N PHE A 125 1.57 -4.61 9.03
CA PHE A 125 2.87 -5.06 8.54
C PHE A 125 2.98 -6.59 8.46
N VAL A 126 2.51 -7.32 9.47
CA VAL A 126 2.49 -8.79 9.46
C VAL A 126 1.61 -9.32 8.33
N ILE A 127 0.42 -8.76 8.13
CA ILE A 127 -0.50 -9.20 7.08
C ILE A 127 0.09 -8.94 5.69
N GLU A 128 0.62 -7.74 5.46
CA GLU A 128 1.12 -7.32 4.14
C GLU A 128 2.47 -7.94 3.78
N LEU A 129 3.40 -8.06 4.73
CA LEU A 129 4.76 -8.52 4.46
C LEU A 129 4.98 -10.01 4.67
N LEU A 130 4.23 -10.66 5.57
CA LEU A 130 4.41 -12.08 5.87
C LEU A 130 3.27 -12.89 5.26
N TYR A 131 2.02 -12.56 5.61
CA TYR A 131 0.89 -13.40 5.27
C TYR A 131 0.56 -13.40 3.76
N LYS A 132 0.45 -12.22 3.13
CA LYS A 132 0.12 -12.14 1.69
C LYS A 132 1.17 -12.83 0.80
N PRO A 133 2.49 -12.62 0.98
CA PRO A 133 3.50 -13.34 0.22
C PRO A 133 3.45 -14.84 0.46
N TYR A 134 3.31 -15.27 1.71
CA TYR A 134 3.18 -16.69 2.05
C TYR A 134 1.99 -17.34 1.33
N LYS A 135 0.80 -16.73 1.45
CA LYS A 135 -0.42 -17.22 0.79
C LYS A 135 -0.25 -17.34 -0.73
N LYS A 136 0.42 -16.37 -1.35
CA LYS A 136 0.67 -16.40 -2.80
C LYS A 136 1.55 -17.58 -3.19
N VAL A 137 2.65 -17.81 -2.48
CA VAL A 137 3.54 -18.96 -2.72
C VAL A 137 2.80 -20.28 -2.54
N THR A 138 1.99 -20.42 -1.48
CA THR A 138 1.20 -21.64 -1.26
C THR A 138 0.20 -21.89 -2.37
N GLN A 139 -0.52 -20.85 -2.83
CA GLN A 139 -1.49 -20.97 -3.93
C GLN A 139 -0.81 -21.32 -5.25
N ASP A 140 0.32 -20.69 -5.58
CA ASP A 140 1.08 -20.98 -6.79
C ASP A 140 1.61 -22.43 -6.78
N ASN A 141 2.04 -22.93 -5.62
CA ASN A 141 2.47 -24.33 -5.46
C ASN A 141 1.31 -25.32 -5.66
N VAL A 142 0.13 -25.05 -5.08
CA VAL A 142 -1.07 -25.88 -5.27
C VAL A 142 -1.46 -25.94 -6.75
N LEU A 143 -1.53 -24.78 -7.42
CA LEU A 143 -1.83 -24.69 -8.85
C LEU A 143 -0.80 -25.40 -9.74
N SER A 144 0.48 -25.37 -9.35
CA SER A 144 1.54 -26.09 -10.07
C SER A 144 1.38 -27.60 -9.96
N ASN A 145 1.06 -28.11 -8.76
CA ASN A 145 0.86 -29.53 -8.50
C ASN A 145 -0.38 -30.07 -9.23
N ASP A 146 -1.48 -29.31 -9.25
CA ASP A 146 -2.69 -29.67 -10.01
C ASP A 146 -2.43 -29.76 -11.52
N LYS A 147 -1.61 -28.86 -12.05
CA LYS A 147 -1.20 -28.91 -13.47
C LYS A 147 -0.35 -30.14 -13.78
N ILE A 148 0.57 -30.50 -12.89
CA ILE A 148 1.40 -31.70 -13.04
C ILE A 148 0.52 -32.96 -13.00
N LEU A 149 -0.39 -33.06 -12.03
CA LEU A 149 -1.32 -34.18 -11.89
C LEU A 149 -2.22 -34.36 -13.11
N LYS A 150 -2.79 -33.28 -13.65
CA LYS A 150 -3.58 -33.35 -14.89
C LYS A 150 -2.75 -33.85 -16.07
N LYS A 151 -1.52 -33.36 -16.22
CA LYS A 151 -0.63 -33.75 -17.33
C LYS A 151 -0.24 -35.23 -17.27
N THR A 152 -0.01 -35.77 -16.07
CA THR A 152 0.30 -37.20 -15.86
C THR A 152 -0.91 -38.10 -16.14
N ASN A 153 -2.12 -37.67 -15.75
CA ASN A 153 -3.34 -38.43 -16.04
C ASN A 153 -3.67 -38.45 -17.54
N ASP A 154 -3.48 -37.34 -18.24
CA ASP A 154 -3.71 -37.27 -19.70
C ASP A 154 -2.69 -38.09 -20.50
N SER A 155 -1.45 -38.21 -20.02
CA SER A 155 -0.43 -39.06 -20.66
C SER A 155 -0.70 -40.55 -20.44
N ASN A 156 -1.12 -40.95 -19.24
CA ASN A 156 -1.53 -42.33 -18.97
C ASN A 156 -2.79 -42.75 -19.76
N LYS A 157 -3.68 -41.81 -20.07
CA LYS A 157 -4.89 -42.09 -20.87
C LYS A 157 -4.61 -42.26 -22.36
N LYS A 158 -3.48 -41.75 -22.87
CA LYS A 158 -3.04 -41.93 -24.27
C LYS A 158 -2.22 -43.20 -24.50
N MET A 159 -1.78 -43.89 -23.44
CA MET A 159 -1.02 -45.14 -23.51
C MET A 159 -1.90 -46.40 -23.39
N LYS A 160 -3.21 -46.23 -23.20
CA LYS A 160 -4.21 -47.30 -23.24
C LYS A 160 -5.05 -47.13 -24.50
#